data_AF-A0AA45WRZ8-F1
#
_entry.id   AF-A0AA45WRZ8-F1
#
_cell.length_a   1.000
_cell.length_b   1.000
_cell.length_c   1.000
_cell.angle_alpha   90.00
_cell.angle_beta   90.00
_cell.angle_gamma   90.00
#
_symmetry.space_group_name_H-M   'P 1'
#
loop_
_entity.id
_entity.type
_entity.pdbx_description
1 polymer ?
#
loop_
_entity_poly.entity_id
_entity_poly.type
_entity_poly.pdbx_seq_one_letter_code
_entity_poly.pdbx_strand_id
1 'polypeptide(L)'
;MRIFAWAIGWMVIAVCLTGITSYLTYDFNLQIWQAHLRTASGIFFMIALIVGGVLTTDAAYRSRKRFFYREEWSFICLLVTVGLFGLSLILS
;
A
#
# COMPACT_ATOMS: atom_id res chain seq x y z
N MET A 1 -14.51 9.15 7.03
CA MET A 1 -14.85 8.35 5.82
C MET A 1 -13.95 8.62 4.61
N ARG A 2 -13.34 9.81 4.44
CA ARG A 2 -12.44 10.08 3.30
C ARG A 2 -11.19 9.18 3.24
N ILE A 3 -10.59 8.87 4.39
CA ILE A 3 -9.36 8.04 4.49
C ILE A 3 -9.59 6.62 3.94
N PHE A 4 -10.71 6.00 4.30
CA PHE A 4 -11.10 4.69 3.77
C PHE A 4 -11.37 4.73 2.25
N ALA A 5 -12.06 5.76 1.76
CA ALA A 5 -12.27 5.92 0.32
C ALA A 5 -10.95 6.07 -0.45
N TRP A 6 -9.98 6.80 0.10
CA TRP A 6 -8.63 6.90 -0.46
C TRP A 6 -7.88 5.57 -0.43
N ALA A 7 -7.92 4.83 0.68
CA ALA A 7 -7.31 3.51 0.77
C ALA A 7 -7.90 2.51 -0.24
N ILE A 8 -9.23 2.49 -0.39
CA ILE A 8 -9.92 1.67 -1.39
C ILE A 8 -9.50 2.10 -2.81
N GLY A 9 -9.43 3.40 -3.09
CA GLY A 9 -8.96 3.90 -4.37
C GLY A 9 -7.54 3.42 -4.71
N TRP A 10 -6.61 3.53 -3.76
CA TRP A 10 -5.23 3.05 -3.93
C TRP A 10 -5.15 1.53 -4.09
N MET A 11 -5.98 0.78 -3.35
CA MET A 11 -6.08 -0.67 -3.49
C MET A 11 -6.55 -1.07 -4.89
N VAL A 12 -7.63 -0.47 -5.39
CA VAL A 12 -8.15 -0.75 -6.75
C VAL A 12 -7.09 -0.43 -7.80
N ILE A 13 -6.40 0.71 -7.68
CA ILE A 13 -5.32 1.08 -8.59
C ILE A 13 -4.21 0.03 -8.56
N ALA A 14 -3.75 -0.39 -7.38
CA ALA A 14 -2.68 -1.38 -7.25
C ALA A 14 -3.07 -2.77 -7.78
N VAL A 15 -4.31 -3.21 -7.54
CA VAL A 15 -4.84 -4.47 -8.08
C VAL A 15 -4.94 -4.41 -9.61
N CYS A 16 -5.45 -3.32 -10.17
CA CYS A 16 -5.47 -3.13 -11.62
C CYS A 16 -4.07 -3.07 -12.21
N LEU A 17 -3.13 -2.34 -11.59
CA LEU A 17 -1.76 -2.24 -12.08
C LEU A 17 -1.08 -3.61 -12.12
N THR A 18 -1.14 -4.35 -11.01
CA THR A 18 -0.55 -5.71 -10.91
C THR A 18 -1.22 -6.70 -11.85
N GLY A 19 -2.54 -6.58 -12.06
CA GLY A 19 -3.28 -7.36 -13.04
C GLY A 19 -2.84 -7.07 -14.48
N ILE A 20 -2.72 -5.79 -14.85
CA ILE A 20 -2.26 -5.36 -16.19
C ILE A 20 -0.83 -5.83 -16.43
N THR A 21 0.09 -5.66 -15.48
CA THR A 21 1.48 -6.11 -15.63
C THR A 21 1.58 -7.63 -15.76
N SER A 22 0.75 -8.37 -15.03
CA SER A 22 0.70 -9.83 -15.12
C SER A 22 0.10 -10.29 -16.47
N TYR A 23 -0.92 -9.59 -16.97
CA TYR A 23 -1.54 -9.87 -18.26
C TYR A 23 -0.56 -9.66 -19.42
N LEU A 24 0.17 -8.54 -19.43
CA LEU A 24 1.12 -8.22 -20.51
C LEU A 24 2.34 -9.14 -20.56
N THR A 25 2.73 -9.74 -19.44
CA THR A 25 4.03 -10.43 -19.33
C THR A 25 3.91 -11.96 -19.30
N TYR A 26 2.82 -12.50 -18.73
CA TYR A 26 2.75 -13.93 -18.35
C TYR A 26 1.41 -14.61 -18.65
N ASP A 27 0.54 -14.05 -19.50
CA ASP A 27 -0.71 -14.70 -19.99
C ASP A 27 -1.60 -15.30 -18.87
N PHE A 28 -2.20 -14.43 -18.04
CA PHE A 28 -3.20 -14.78 -17.02
C PHE A 28 -2.79 -15.90 -16.02
N ASN A 29 -1.50 -16.10 -15.76
CA ASN A 29 -1.08 -17.03 -14.72
C ASN A 29 -1.41 -16.50 -13.32
N LEU A 30 -2.39 -17.13 -12.66
CA LEU A 30 -2.91 -16.73 -11.35
C LEU A 30 -1.82 -16.75 -10.25
N GLN A 31 -0.87 -17.68 -10.32
CA GLN A 31 0.22 -17.80 -9.35
C GLN A 31 1.21 -16.63 -9.46
N ILE A 32 1.45 -16.17 -10.68
CA ILE A 32 2.33 -15.03 -10.95
C ILE A 32 1.65 -13.74 -10.50
N TRP A 33 0.35 -13.59 -10.79
CA TRP A 33 -0.43 -12.47 -10.29
C TRP A 33 -0.44 -12.39 -8.76
N GLN A 34 -0.56 -13.55 -8.08
CA GLN A 34 -0.45 -13.64 -6.63
C GLN A 34 0.92 -13.15 -6.13
N ALA A 35 2.02 -13.55 -6.77
CA ALA A 35 3.36 -13.09 -6.43
C ALA A 35 3.53 -11.58 -6.63
N HIS A 36 2.95 -11.01 -7.70
CA HIS A 36 2.91 -9.57 -7.94
C HIS A 36 2.10 -8.81 -6.87
N LEU A 37 0.97 -9.35 -6.41
CA LEU A 37 0.20 -8.76 -5.31
C LEU A 37 0.97 -8.77 -3.98
N ARG A 38 1.68 -9.87 -3.66
CA ARG A 38 2.51 -9.93 -2.44
C ARG A 38 3.67 -8.94 -2.50
N THR A 39 4.40 -8.90 -3.61
CA THR A 39 5.51 -7.96 -3.80
C THR A 39 5.02 -6.51 -3.74
N ALA A 40 3.90 -6.18 -4.38
CA ALA A 40 3.28 -4.86 -4.28
C ALA A 40 2.91 -4.50 -2.83
N SER A 41 2.29 -5.43 -2.08
CA SER A 41 1.92 -5.21 -0.68
C SER A 41 3.14 -4.91 0.21
N GLY A 42 4.27 -5.60 -0.03
CA GLY A 42 5.53 -5.37 0.66
C GLY A 42 6.15 -4.01 0.34
N ILE A 43 6.03 -3.53 -0.89
CA ILE A 43 6.48 -2.18 -1.28
C ILE A 43 5.65 -1.11 -0.55
N PHE A 44 4.32 -1.26 -0.53
CA PHE A 44 3.46 -0.35 0.23
C PHE A 44 3.77 -0.36 1.72
N PHE A 45 4.13 -1.53 2.28
CA PHE A 45 4.53 -1.66 3.68
C PHE A 45 5.84 -0.92 3.95
N MET A 46 6.83 -1.08 3.08
CA MET A 46 8.11 -0.37 3.20
C MET A 46 7.91 1.15 3.12
N ILE A 47 7.07 1.63 2.21
CA ILE A 47 6.70 3.05 2.13
C ILE A 47 6.02 3.51 3.42
N ALA A 48 5.09 2.70 3.97
CA ALA A 48 4.43 3.01 5.22
C ALA A 48 5.43 3.15 6.39
N LEU A 49 6.44 2.27 6.44
CA LEU A 49 7.52 2.33 7.43
C LEU A 49 8.47 3.50 7.20
N ILE A 50 8.73 3.93 5.97
CA ILE A 50 9.53 5.13 5.72
C ILE A 50 8.74 6.37 6.15
N VAL A 51 7.49 6.49 5.74
CA VAL A 51 6.62 7.64 6.07
C VAL A 51 6.33 7.68 7.58
N GLY A 52 6.11 6.53 8.21
CA GLY A 52 5.90 6.38 9.65
C GLY A 52 7.19 6.42 10.47
N GLY A 53 8.30 5.88 9.97
CA GLY A 53 9.60 5.84 10.64
C GLY A 53 10.29 7.20 10.66
N VAL A 54 10.09 8.03 9.64
CA VAL A 54 10.49 9.45 9.64
C VAL A 54 9.83 10.24 10.80
N LEU A 55 8.77 9.71 11.43
CA LEU A 55 8.17 10.29 12.65
C LEU A 55 9.00 10.07 13.92
N THR A 56 9.83 9.01 13.96
CA THR A 56 10.65 8.68 15.13
C THR A 56 11.93 9.50 15.26
N THR A 57 12.31 10.22 14.19
CA THR A 57 13.47 11.10 14.22
C THR A 57 13.10 12.41 14.90
N ASP A 58 13.76 12.72 16.02
CA ASP A 58 13.60 13.90 16.89
C ASP A 58 13.37 15.25 16.17
N ALA A 59 13.89 15.40 14.94
CA ALA A 59 13.73 16.60 14.12
C ALA A 59 12.27 16.96 13.79
N ALA A 60 11.33 16.00 13.76
CA ALA A 60 9.91 16.25 13.50
C ALA A 60 9.12 16.73 14.73
N TYR A 61 9.59 16.40 15.95
CA TYR A 61 8.87 16.70 17.20
C TYR A 61 8.82 18.21 17.50
N ARG A 62 9.79 18.98 17.00
CA ARG A 62 9.90 20.43 17.27
C ARG A 62 9.03 21.31 16.36
N SER A 63 8.55 20.80 15.22
CA SER A 63 7.75 21.57 14.26
C SER A 63 6.26 21.37 14.53
N ARG A 64 5.75 22.08 15.54
CA ARG A 64 4.31 22.21 15.85
C ARG A 64 3.54 23.04 14.81
N LYS A 65 3.70 22.75 13.51
CA LYS A 65 2.87 23.34 12.45
C LYS A 65 2.40 22.28 11.45
N ARG A 66 1.13 21.89 11.62
CA ARG A 66 0.25 21.21 10.64
C ARG A 66 0.69 19.81 10.16
N PHE A 67 0.94 18.90 11.09
CA PHE A 67 1.23 17.49 10.81
C PHE A 67 -0.01 16.61 10.50
N PHE A 68 -1.20 17.20 10.43
CA PHE A 68 -2.48 16.48 10.31
C PHE A 68 -2.68 15.75 8.97
N TYR A 69 -1.78 15.94 7.99
CA TYR A 69 -1.88 15.26 6.69
C TYR A 69 -1.00 14.02 6.61
N ARG A 70 0.15 13.96 7.32
CA ARG A 70 1.20 12.96 7.03
C ARG A 70 1.01 11.61 7.74
N GLU A 71 0.46 11.60 8.95
CA GLU A 71 0.06 10.37 9.65
C GLU A 71 -1.04 9.61 8.88
N GLU A 72 -1.99 10.36 8.30
CA GLU A 72 -3.09 9.77 7.53
C GLU A 72 -2.58 8.95 6.32
N TRP A 73 -1.49 9.37 5.66
CA TRP A 73 -0.91 8.63 4.53
C TRP A 73 -0.19 7.34 4.92
N SER A 74 0.50 7.31 6.07
CA SER A 74 1.12 6.07 6.57
C SER A 74 0.05 5.04 6.91
N PHE A 75 -1.04 5.48 7.56
CA PHE A 75 -2.18 4.63 7.86
C PHE A 75 -2.89 4.11 6.61
N ILE A 76 -3.06 4.94 5.58
CA ILE A 76 -3.60 4.52 4.26
C ILE A 76 -2.71 3.44 3.64
N CYS A 77 -1.39 3.61 3.66
CA CYS A 77 -0.47 2.61 3.11
C CYS A 77 -0.56 1.28 3.87
N LEU A 78 -0.68 1.31 5.20
CA LEU A 78 -0.89 0.09 5.99
C LEU A 78 -2.20 -0.62 5.65
N LEU A 79 -3.30 0.12 5.50
CA LEU A 79 -4.59 -0.44 5.07
C LEU A 79 -4.51 -1.09 3.69
N VAL A 80 -3.83 -0.42 2.74
CA VAL A 80 -3.61 -0.93 1.39
C VAL A 80 -2.75 -2.20 1.42
N THR A 81 -1.68 -2.22 2.22
CA THR A 81 -0.84 -3.42 2.42
C THR A 81 -1.66 -4.59 2.94
N VAL A 82 -2.36 -4.42 4.07
CA VAL A 82 -3.13 -5.50 4.70
C VAL A 82 -4.17 -6.04 3.72
N GLY A 83 -4.82 -5.15 2.98
CA GLY A 83 -5.84 -5.54 2.03
C GLY A 83 -5.30 -6.22 0.77
N LEU A 84 -4.21 -5.73 0.17
CA LEU A 84 -3.55 -6.40 -0.96
C LEU A 84 -2.99 -7.77 -0.55
N PHE A 85 -2.40 -7.85 0.64
CA PHE A 85 -1.91 -9.10 1.19
C PHE A 85 -3.06 -10.09 1.47
N GLY A 86 -4.18 -9.61 2.03
CA GLY A 86 -5.39 -10.40 2.22
C GLY A 86 -5.97 -10.92 0.91
N LEU A 87 -6.05 -10.08 -0.13
CA LEU A 87 -6.48 -10.50 -1.46
C LEU A 87 -5.56 -11.58 -2.04
N SER A 88 -4.25 -11.47 -1.84
CA SER A 88 -3.28 -12.50 -2.25
C SER A 88 -3.52 -13.84 -1.55
N LEU A 89 -4.00 -13.85 -0.30
CA LEU A 89 -4.32 -15.08 0.43
C LEU A 89 -5.64 -15.71 -0.04
N ILE A 90 -6.65 -14.91 -0.35
CA ILE A 90 -7.96 -15.39 -0.84
C ILE A 90 -7.84 -16.00 -2.24
N LEU A 91 -6.90 -15.49 -3.05
CA LEU A 91 -6.61 -16.04 -4.38
C LEU A 91 -5.76 -17.32 -4.36
N SER A 92 -5.32 -17.78 -3.19
CA SER A 92 -4.54 -19.02 -3.02
C SER A 92 -5.41 -20.26 -3.08
#